data_AF-A0A4Y2WZV9-F1
#
_entry.id   AF-A0A4Y2WZV9-F1
#
_cell.length_a   1.000
_cell.length_b   1.000
_cell.length_c   1.000
_cell.angle_alpha   90.00
_cell.angle_beta   90.00
_cell.angle_gamma   90.00
#
_symmetry.space_group_name_H-M   'P 1'
#
loop_
_entity.id
_entity.type
_entity.pdbx_description
1 polymer ?
#
loop_
_entity_poly.entity_id
_entity_poly.type
_entity_poly.pdbx_seq_one_letter_code
_entity_poly.pdbx_strand_id
1 'polypeptide(L)'
;MRNPFTIYGDFECLLHKIDICEPDQTKSYTMKYQKHESDTFCYYVKYENEYFKPPIHYRGPDAIKKFISMLTEDTLEIEKFIKAKTKKYESIKSMIDFDKNHYKRTNICHICENEILKDSPDDENKKVIDHCHLTGKYRGPAHNICNLNYKIPKFIPVKIHNLTGYDSHLFIKELRFDASKIDVIPNTEEKYISFSKRIGGMKLRFIDSFKFMSSSLDDLSKNLRKMPENELSKYPPKIRQMKYINYLKSKFRETSLHFPDDKLDLITRKGVYPYDYMDSKDKYEETKLPPKDKFYNRLNECHITDEENQHAQRVWKAFNIKNLGEYTDLYIKTDVLILTDVFENFRDVCLKTYKLDPDWYFTAPGLSWDAMLKMTNVNLDLLDDYDMILMLEKGLRGGVHNVVIDMEKQIINI
;
A
#
# COMPACT_ATOMS: atom_id res chain seq x y z
N MET A 1 4.54 -7.17 15.80
CA MET A 1 5.73 -6.35 15.47
C MET A 1 5.45 -5.58 14.19
N ARG A 2 5.85 -4.31 14.07
CA ARG A 2 5.79 -3.58 12.80
C ARG A 2 6.89 -4.07 11.85
N ASN A 3 6.56 -4.29 10.59
CA ASN A 3 7.52 -4.60 9.55
C ASN A 3 8.38 -3.36 9.26
N PRO A 4 9.72 -3.44 9.41
CA PRO A 4 10.58 -2.26 9.31
C PRO A 4 10.67 -1.65 7.92
N PHE A 5 10.56 -2.46 6.87
CA PHE A 5 10.72 -2.02 5.48
C PHE A 5 9.51 -2.38 4.65
N THR A 6 9.03 -1.40 3.88
CA THR A 6 7.89 -1.53 2.96
C THR A 6 8.22 -0.75 1.70
N ILE A 7 7.96 -1.34 0.53
CA ILE A 7 8.15 -0.66 -0.75
C ILE A 7 6.77 -0.32 -1.31
N TYR A 8 6.59 0.90 -1.77
CA TYR A 8 5.38 1.37 -2.45
C TYR A 8 5.75 1.74 -3.87
N GLY A 9 4.97 1.33 -4.86
CA GLY A 9 5.29 1.63 -6.25
C GLY A 9 4.06 1.75 -7.13
N ASP A 10 4.27 2.35 -8.28
CA ASP A 10 3.27 2.55 -9.31
C ASP A 10 3.92 2.56 -10.71
N PHE A 11 3.11 2.30 -11.73
CA PHE A 11 3.53 2.24 -13.14
C PHE A 11 2.61 3.09 -14.01
N GLU A 12 3.22 3.79 -14.96
CA GLU A 12 2.48 4.44 -16.04
C GLU A 12 2.84 3.79 -17.39
N CYS A 13 1.79 3.56 -18.18
CA CYS A 13 1.88 2.87 -19.46
C CYS A 13 1.51 3.82 -20.60
N LEU A 14 2.23 3.68 -21.72
CA LEU A 14 1.79 4.22 -22.99
C LEU A 14 0.66 3.37 -23.54
N LEU A 15 -0.43 4.01 -23.96
CA LEU A 15 -1.64 3.35 -24.44
C LEU A 15 -1.67 3.35 -25.97
N HIS A 16 -1.03 2.35 -26.57
CA HIS A 16 -1.03 2.19 -28.03
C HIS A 16 -2.41 1.74 -28.51
N LYS A 17 -2.96 2.45 -29.48
CA LYS A 17 -4.21 2.05 -30.13
C LYS A 17 -3.97 0.81 -30.98
N ILE A 18 -4.90 -0.14 -30.92
CA ILE A 18 -4.86 -1.34 -31.76
C ILE A 18 -5.88 -1.15 -32.89
N ASP A 19 -5.45 -1.33 -34.13
CA ASP A 19 -6.35 -1.37 -35.27
C ASP A 19 -7.21 -2.64 -35.22
N ILE A 20 -8.51 -2.46 -35.39
CA ILE A 20 -9.53 -3.50 -35.22
C ILE A 20 -9.99 -4.01 -36.59
N CYS A 21 -10.17 -5.33 -36.72
CA CYS A 21 -10.97 -5.92 -37.79
C CYS A 21 -12.46 -5.91 -37.40
N GLU A 22 -13.37 -5.78 -38.36
CA GLU A 22 -14.81 -5.78 -38.09
C GLU A 22 -15.26 -7.05 -37.35
N PRO A 23 -16.01 -6.91 -36.25
CA PRO A 23 -16.45 -8.07 -35.47
C PRO A 23 -17.57 -8.84 -36.16
N ASP A 24 -17.48 -10.18 -36.13
CA ASP A 24 -18.53 -11.09 -36.59
C ASP A 24 -19.73 -11.05 -35.63
N GLN A 25 -20.89 -10.64 -36.15
CA GLN A 25 -22.13 -10.50 -35.37
C GLN A 25 -22.68 -11.82 -34.81
N THR A 26 -22.16 -12.96 -35.25
CA THR A 26 -22.67 -14.30 -34.88
C THR A 26 -21.95 -14.93 -33.69
N LYS A 27 -20.86 -14.33 -33.17
CA LYS A 27 -20.08 -14.87 -32.05
C LYS A 27 -19.80 -13.80 -31.00
N SER A 28 -19.78 -14.20 -29.74
CA SER A 28 -19.23 -13.34 -28.68
C SER A 28 -17.75 -13.09 -28.96
N TYR A 29 -17.37 -11.82 -29.11
CA TYR A 29 -15.99 -11.41 -29.31
C TYR A 29 -15.54 -10.47 -28.19
N THR A 30 -14.26 -10.51 -27.84
CA THR A 30 -13.63 -9.55 -26.93
C THR A 30 -12.79 -8.58 -27.76
N MET A 31 -13.18 -7.30 -27.78
CA MET A 31 -12.44 -6.27 -28.49
C MET A 31 -11.30 -5.73 -27.64
N LYS A 32 -10.05 -6.07 -28.00
CA LYS A 32 -8.85 -5.42 -27.45
C LYS A 32 -8.63 -4.12 -28.22
N TYR A 33 -8.90 -2.99 -27.58
CA TYR A 33 -8.83 -1.68 -28.24
C TYR A 33 -7.53 -0.90 -27.94
N GLN A 34 -6.80 -1.29 -26.88
CA GLN A 34 -5.51 -0.69 -26.49
C GLN A 34 -4.49 -1.75 -26.06
N LYS A 35 -3.22 -1.50 -26.36
CA LYS A 35 -2.06 -2.25 -25.88
C LYS A 35 -1.27 -1.36 -24.94
N HIS A 36 -1.07 -1.83 -23.72
CA HIS A 36 -0.43 -1.06 -22.66
C HIS A 36 1.05 -1.44 -22.61
N GLU A 37 1.93 -0.45 -22.77
CA GLU A 37 3.37 -0.62 -22.69
C GLU A 37 3.92 0.20 -21.52
N SER A 38 4.41 -0.46 -20.47
CA SER A 38 5.02 0.22 -19.34
C SER A 38 6.29 0.96 -19.76
N ASP A 39 6.29 2.28 -19.60
CA ASP A 39 7.43 3.14 -19.94
C ASP A 39 7.96 3.90 -18.73
N THR A 40 7.12 4.18 -17.74
CA THR A 40 7.48 4.94 -16.54
C THR A 40 7.13 4.16 -15.29
N PHE A 41 8.00 4.18 -14.28
CA PHE A 41 7.70 3.69 -12.95
C PHE A 41 8.26 4.61 -11.87
N CYS A 42 7.62 4.58 -10.71
CA CYS A 42 8.20 5.13 -9.49
C CYS A 42 7.99 4.15 -8.35
N TYR A 43 8.96 4.07 -7.45
CA TYR A 43 8.76 3.42 -6.18
C TYR A 43 9.53 4.11 -5.06
N TYR A 44 9.03 3.96 -3.85
CA TYR A 44 9.57 4.53 -2.63
C TYR A 44 9.79 3.44 -1.59
N VAL A 45 10.98 3.42 -1.00
CA VAL A 45 11.34 2.46 0.05
C VAL A 45 11.17 3.14 1.40
N LYS A 46 10.10 2.78 2.10
CA LYS A 46 9.79 3.29 3.41
C LYS A 46 10.48 2.45 4.48
N TYR A 47 11.33 3.10 5.28
CA TYR A 47 11.87 2.57 6.53
C TYR A 47 11.13 3.21 7.72
N GLU A 48 10.73 2.38 8.69
CA GLU A 48 9.96 2.81 9.86
C GLU A 48 10.67 3.91 10.67
N ASN A 49 11.97 3.77 10.92
CA ASN A 49 12.65 4.59 11.93
C ASN A 49 13.14 5.93 11.41
N GLU A 50 13.66 5.97 10.18
CA GLU A 50 14.35 7.13 9.62
C GLU A 50 14.11 7.22 8.12
N TYR A 51 14.39 8.39 7.55
CA TYR A 51 14.46 8.54 6.10
C TYR A 51 15.57 7.65 5.55
N PHE A 52 15.22 6.78 4.60
CA PHE A 52 16.17 5.83 4.01
C PHE A 52 16.77 6.40 2.73
N LYS A 53 15.93 6.71 1.74
CA LYS A 53 16.38 7.19 0.43
C LYS A 53 15.25 7.90 -0.33
N PRO A 54 15.55 8.71 -1.36
CA PRO A 54 14.52 9.37 -2.16
C PRO A 54 13.71 8.38 -3.02
N PRO A 55 12.49 8.74 -3.45
CA PRO A 55 11.73 7.99 -4.45
C PRO A 55 12.56 7.77 -5.70
N ILE A 56 12.59 6.53 -6.14
CA ILE A 56 13.30 6.12 -7.35
C ILE A 56 12.31 6.23 -8.50
N HIS A 57 12.75 6.88 -9.56
CA HIS A 57 11.96 7.14 -10.75
C HIS A 57 12.75 6.77 -12.00
N TYR A 58 12.08 6.17 -12.96
CA TYR A 58 12.65 5.86 -14.27
C TYR A 58 11.58 6.02 -15.34
N ARG A 59 11.94 6.71 -16.43
CA ARG A 59 11.18 6.81 -17.67
C ARG A 59 12.08 6.37 -18.81
N GLY A 60 11.64 5.37 -19.57
CA GLY A 60 12.39 4.88 -20.72
C GLY A 60 12.11 3.43 -21.10
N PRO A 61 12.78 2.93 -22.16
CA PRO A 61 12.58 1.57 -22.65
C PRO A 61 12.99 0.52 -21.61
N ASP A 62 12.34 -0.64 -21.66
CA ASP A 62 12.42 -1.73 -20.68
C ASP A 62 12.21 -1.29 -19.21
N ALA A 63 11.31 -0.34 -18.96
CA ALA A 63 10.96 0.12 -17.61
C ALA A 63 10.79 -1.05 -16.62
N ILE A 64 10.14 -2.13 -17.02
CA ILE A 64 9.94 -3.31 -16.19
C ILE A 64 11.26 -4.01 -15.82
N LYS A 65 12.18 -4.22 -16.78
CA LYS A 65 13.47 -4.88 -16.49
C LYS A 65 14.31 -4.02 -15.54
N LYS A 66 14.33 -2.70 -15.79
CA LYS A 66 15.02 -1.75 -14.92
C LYS A 66 14.39 -1.75 -13.52
N PHE A 67 13.07 -1.80 -13.42
CA PHE A 67 12.36 -1.92 -12.14
C PHE A 67 12.80 -3.16 -11.35
N ILE A 68 12.83 -4.34 -11.97
CA ILE A 68 13.27 -5.57 -11.30
C ILE A 68 14.75 -5.53 -10.91
N SER A 69 15.62 -5.00 -11.77
CA SER A 69 17.05 -4.83 -11.46
C SER A 69 17.24 -3.92 -10.23
N MET A 70 16.61 -2.74 -10.25
CA MET A 70 16.76 -1.77 -9.17
C MET A 70 16.14 -2.29 -7.86
N LEU A 71 14.98 -2.96 -7.91
CA LEU A 71 14.42 -3.63 -6.73
C LEU A 71 15.34 -4.71 -6.17
N THR A 72 16.04 -5.43 -7.04
CA THR A 72 16.99 -6.48 -6.63
C THR A 72 18.18 -5.87 -5.91
N GLU A 73 18.77 -4.81 -6.46
CA GLU A 73 19.87 -4.05 -5.84
C GLU A 73 19.47 -3.51 -4.48
N ASP A 74 18.29 -2.89 -4.40
CA ASP A 74 17.74 -2.35 -3.16
C ASP A 74 17.47 -3.40 -2.10
N THR A 75 16.96 -4.57 -2.52
CA THR A 75 16.70 -5.67 -1.59
C THR A 75 18.00 -6.16 -0.96
N LEU A 76 19.08 -6.24 -1.76
CA LEU A 76 20.41 -6.60 -1.27
C LEU A 76 21.01 -5.51 -0.37
N GLU A 77 20.76 -4.22 -0.68
CA GLU A 77 21.16 -3.11 0.17
C GLU A 77 20.45 -3.15 1.53
N ILE A 78 19.13 -3.36 1.53
CA ILE A 78 18.32 -3.50 2.75
C ILE A 78 18.78 -4.69 3.57
N GLU A 79 19.08 -5.84 2.93
CA GLU A 79 19.61 -7.01 3.61
C GLU A 79 20.95 -6.72 4.32
N LYS A 80 21.87 -6.04 3.62
CA LYS A 80 23.15 -5.60 4.19
C LYS A 80 22.94 -4.64 5.35
N PHE A 81 22.02 -3.68 5.20
CA PHE A 81 21.67 -2.71 6.24
C PHE A 81 21.13 -3.39 7.50
N ILE A 82 20.18 -4.32 7.35
CA ILE A 82 19.61 -5.09 8.46
C ILE A 82 20.70 -5.91 9.16
N LYS A 83 21.56 -6.61 8.41
CA LYS A 83 22.68 -7.38 8.99
C LYS A 83 23.66 -6.49 9.76
N ALA A 84 24.05 -5.36 9.18
CA ALA A 84 24.97 -4.42 9.83
C ALA A 84 24.39 -3.84 11.13
N LYS A 85 23.11 -3.45 11.13
CA LYS A 85 22.41 -2.94 12.32
C LYS A 85 22.21 -4.03 13.37
N THR A 86 21.82 -5.23 12.96
CA THR A 86 21.65 -6.37 13.88
C THR A 86 22.96 -6.72 14.58
N LYS A 87 24.09 -6.73 13.86
CA LYS A 87 25.42 -6.94 14.45
C LYS A 87 25.82 -5.80 15.40
N LYS A 88 25.50 -4.56 15.03
CA LYS A 88 25.80 -3.37 15.86
C LYS A 88 25.01 -3.34 17.17
N TYR A 89 23.77 -3.83 17.15
CA TYR A 89 22.85 -3.83 18.29
C TYR A 89 22.57 -5.25 18.80
N GLU A 90 23.56 -6.14 18.69
CA GLU A 90 23.49 -7.49 19.25
C GLU A 90 23.33 -7.42 20.78
N SER A 91 24.02 -6.47 21.41
CA SER A 91 23.79 -6.07 22.79
C SER A 91 23.00 -4.76 22.86
N ILE A 92 22.25 -4.60 23.95
CA ILE A 92 21.47 -3.38 24.20
C ILE A 92 22.40 -2.17 24.26
N LYS A 93 22.09 -1.13 23.47
CA LYS A 93 22.99 0.03 23.28
C LYS A 93 23.26 0.77 24.59
N SER A 94 22.19 1.02 25.35
CA SER A 94 22.22 1.53 26.72
C SER A 94 20.80 1.49 27.28
N MET A 95 20.65 1.10 28.55
CA MET A 95 19.40 1.26 29.29
C MET A 95 19.50 2.49 30.17
N ILE A 96 18.54 3.39 30.08
CA ILE A 96 18.41 4.50 31.03
C ILE A 96 17.88 3.93 32.35
N ASP A 97 18.11 4.61 33.47
CA ASP A 97 17.67 4.11 34.78
C ASP A 97 16.15 3.91 34.87
N PHE A 98 15.38 4.68 34.09
CA PHE A 98 13.95 4.44 33.90
C PHE A 98 13.68 3.03 33.33
N ASP A 99 14.39 2.61 32.28
CA ASP A 99 14.22 1.31 31.64
C ASP A 99 14.61 0.17 32.58
N LYS A 100 15.69 0.36 33.35
CA LYS A 100 16.13 -0.62 34.36
C LYS A 100 15.07 -0.78 35.45
N ASN A 101 14.50 0.33 35.90
CA ASN A 101 13.42 0.32 36.90
C ASN A 101 12.14 -0.29 36.34
N HIS A 102 11.79 0.01 35.09
CA HIS A 102 10.67 -0.61 34.40
C HIS A 102 10.85 -2.14 34.36
N TYR A 103 11.99 -2.62 33.85
CA TYR A 103 12.30 -4.06 33.80
C TYR A 103 12.22 -4.74 35.16
N LYS A 104 12.75 -4.12 36.23
CA LYS A 104 12.70 -4.69 37.58
C LYS A 104 11.29 -4.81 38.13
N ARG A 105 10.44 -3.81 37.87
CA ARG A 105 9.09 -3.71 38.47
C ARG A 105 8.03 -4.48 37.72
N THR A 106 8.12 -4.59 36.39
CA THR A 106 7.07 -5.22 35.58
C THR A 106 7.38 -6.68 35.31
N ASN A 107 6.42 -7.56 35.57
CA ASN A 107 6.48 -8.98 35.23
C ASN A 107 5.41 -9.33 34.19
N ILE A 108 5.03 -8.38 33.36
CA ILE A 108 4.08 -8.59 32.27
C ILE A 108 4.90 -8.59 30.98
N CYS A 109 4.81 -9.66 30.20
CA CYS A 109 5.48 -9.73 28.91
C CYS A 109 4.89 -8.67 27.97
N HIS A 110 5.73 -7.81 27.40
CA HIS A 110 5.25 -6.78 26.48
C HIS A 110 4.79 -7.32 25.11
N ILE A 111 5.02 -8.61 24.81
CA ILE A 111 4.71 -9.25 23.53
C ILE A 111 3.37 -9.99 23.59
N CYS A 112 3.21 -10.89 24.56
CA CYS A 112 1.99 -11.68 24.73
C CYS A 112 1.04 -11.11 25.79
N GLU A 113 1.45 -10.06 26.51
CA GLU A 113 0.67 -9.37 27.55
C GLU A 113 0.32 -10.25 28.77
N ASN A 114 0.84 -11.47 28.84
CA ASN A 114 0.67 -12.39 29.97
C ASN A 114 1.75 -12.18 31.05
N GLU A 115 1.45 -12.65 32.26
CA GLU A 115 2.39 -12.61 33.38
C GLU A 115 3.61 -13.54 33.17
N ILE A 116 4.76 -13.08 33.66
CA ILE A 116 6.03 -13.79 33.68
C ILE A 116 6.21 -14.32 35.10
N LEU A 117 6.15 -15.64 35.26
CA LEU A 117 6.39 -16.31 36.52
C LEU A 117 7.85 -16.11 36.93
N LYS A 118 8.07 -15.55 38.12
CA LYS A 118 9.41 -15.21 38.64
C LYS A 118 10.29 -16.45 38.87
N ASP A 119 9.66 -17.57 39.20
CA ASP A 119 10.30 -18.82 39.63
C ASP A 119 9.89 -19.99 38.73
N SER A 120 9.69 -19.74 37.43
CA SER A 120 9.44 -20.83 36.47
C SER A 120 10.70 -21.71 36.38
N PRO A 121 10.61 -23.03 36.65
CA PRO A 121 11.70 -23.96 36.42
C PRO A 121 12.02 -24.13 34.91
N ASP A 122 11.07 -23.76 34.05
CA ASP A 122 11.23 -23.83 32.60
C ASP A 122 11.97 -22.59 32.06
N ASP A 123 13.11 -22.82 31.40
CA ASP A 123 13.93 -21.79 30.73
C ASP A 123 13.16 -21.00 29.66
N GLU A 124 12.05 -21.54 29.14
CA GLU A 124 11.21 -20.92 28.13
C GLU A 124 10.40 -19.73 28.66
N ASN A 125 9.97 -19.79 29.92
CA ASN A 125 9.15 -18.77 30.57
C ASN A 125 9.98 -17.79 31.42
N LYS A 126 11.30 -17.92 31.38
CA LYS A 126 12.22 -17.03 32.07
C LYS A 126 12.11 -15.60 31.56
N LYS A 127 12.22 -14.65 32.48
CA LYS A 127 12.23 -13.22 32.19
C LYS A 127 13.51 -12.82 31.46
N VAL A 128 13.36 -12.27 30.27
CA VAL A 128 14.46 -11.72 29.45
C VAL A 128 14.20 -10.26 29.07
N ILE A 129 15.28 -9.55 28.75
CA ILE A 129 15.24 -8.18 28.22
C ILE A 129 15.11 -8.28 26.71
N ASP A 130 14.02 -7.73 26.14
CA ASP A 130 13.89 -7.56 24.69
C ASP A 130 14.28 -6.13 24.28
N HIS A 131 15.00 -6.04 23.15
CA HIS A 131 15.40 -4.79 22.54
C HIS A 131 15.33 -4.86 21.02
N CYS A 132 15.20 -3.71 20.39
CA CYS A 132 15.15 -3.63 18.93
C CYS A 132 16.55 -3.77 18.34
N HIS A 133 16.80 -4.82 17.55
CA HIS A 133 18.07 -5.02 16.83
C HIS A 133 18.34 -4.00 15.69
N LEU A 134 17.38 -3.11 15.37
CA LEU A 134 17.57 -2.06 14.37
C LEU A 134 17.96 -0.70 14.97
N THR A 135 17.49 -0.40 16.19
CA THR A 135 17.70 0.89 16.86
C THR A 135 18.52 0.78 18.15
N GLY A 136 18.63 -0.43 18.70
CA GLY A 136 19.24 -0.71 20.00
C GLY A 136 18.40 -0.27 21.20
N LYS A 137 17.14 0.17 20.97
CA LYS A 137 16.24 0.66 22.03
C LYS A 137 15.59 -0.50 22.79
N TYR A 138 15.49 -0.36 24.11
CA TYR A 138 14.73 -1.25 24.96
C TYR A 138 13.24 -1.25 24.57
N ARG A 139 12.61 -2.43 24.56
CA ARG A 139 11.17 -2.59 24.30
C ARG A 139 10.39 -2.96 25.56
N GLY A 140 10.90 -3.91 26.34
CA GLY A 140 10.23 -4.37 27.54
C GLY A 140 10.76 -5.70 28.07
N PRO A 141 10.26 -6.16 29.22
CA PRO A 141 10.47 -7.54 29.63
C PRO A 141 9.65 -8.48 28.72
N ALA A 142 10.16 -9.68 28.46
CA ALA A 142 9.47 -10.71 27.71
C ALA A 142 9.77 -12.11 28.29
N HIS A 143 8.92 -13.11 27.97
CA HIS A 143 9.30 -14.51 28.11
C HIS A 143 10.41 -14.83 27.10
N ASN A 144 11.30 -15.75 27.45
CA ASN A 144 12.39 -16.18 26.57
C ASN A 144 11.86 -16.71 25.23
N ILE A 145 10.81 -17.53 25.26
CA ILE A 145 10.17 -18.04 24.04
C ILE A 145 9.55 -16.94 23.18
N CYS A 146 8.85 -15.97 23.79
CA CYS A 146 8.28 -14.84 23.08
C CYS A 146 9.37 -13.99 22.42
N ASN A 147 10.45 -13.71 23.15
CA ASN A 147 11.61 -12.97 22.64
C ASN A 147 12.26 -13.69 21.46
N LEU A 148 12.48 -15.00 21.58
CA LEU A 148 13.03 -15.81 20.50
C LEU A 148 12.14 -15.79 19.25
N ASN A 149 10.82 -15.80 19.41
CA ASN A 149 9.89 -15.73 18.28
C ASN A 149 9.74 -14.32 17.69
N TYR A 150 10.12 -13.27 18.42
CA TYR A 150 9.98 -11.88 18.01
C TYR A 150 11.11 -11.41 17.07
N LYS A 151 11.20 -12.07 15.90
CA LYS A 151 12.25 -11.84 14.91
C LYS A 151 11.82 -10.88 13.81
N ILE A 152 12.77 -10.06 13.34
CA ILE A 152 12.63 -9.24 12.13
C ILE A 152 12.19 -10.12 10.96
N PRO A 153 11.13 -9.75 10.21
CA PRO A 153 10.67 -10.54 9.08
C PRO A 153 11.75 -10.63 8.01
N LYS A 154 11.90 -11.82 7.42
CA LYS A 154 12.78 -12.05 6.25
C LYS A 154 12.08 -11.76 4.93
N PHE A 155 11.11 -10.84 4.92
CA PHE A 155 10.37 -10.47 3.73
C PHE A 155 10.11 -8.97 3.68
N ILE A 156 10.02 -8.42 2.47
CA ILE A 156 9.71 -7.01 2.21
C ILE A 156 8.41 -6.96 1.38
N PRO A 157 7.33 -6.39 1.91
CA PRO A 157 6.12 -6.14 1.14
C PRO A 157 6.36 -5.03 0.11
N VAL A 158 6.04 -5.33 -1.15
CA VAL A 158 5.98 -4.38 -2.27
C VAL A 158 4.51 -4.14 -2.57
N LYS A 159 4.05 -2.92 -2.41
CA LYS A 159 2.64 -2.54 -2.57
C LYS A 159 2.44 -1.69 -3.79
N ILE A 160 1.53 -2.14 -4.63
CA ILE A 160 1.04 -1.43 -5.81
C ILE A 160 -0.47 -1.39 -5.70
N HIS A 161 -1.09 -0.28 -6.06
CA HIS A 161 -2.53 -0.11 -5.94
C HIS A 161 -3.26 -0.78 -7.11
N ASN A 162 -4.21 -1.68 -6.81
CA ASN A 162 -4.92 -2.48 -7.81
C ASN A 162 -4.01 -3.43 -8.61
N LEU A 163 -2.96 -3.95 -7.95
CA LEU A 163 -2.00 -4.88 -8.53
C LEU A 163 -2.67 -6.12 -9.16
N THR A 164 -3.67 -6.72 -8.48
CA THR A 164 -4.33 -7.94 -8.96
C THR A 164 -5.20 -7.66 -10.20
N GLY A 165 -5.70 -6.43 -10.36
CA GLY A 165 -6.57 -6.06 -11.47
C GLY A 165 -5.82 -5.70 -12.75
N TYR A 166 -4.61 -5.15 -12.64
CA TYR A 166 -3.94 -4.51 -13.76
C TYR A 166 -2.42 -4.75 -13.78
N ASP A 167 -1.67 -4.21 -12.81
CA ASP A 167 -0.21 -4.12 -12.92
C ASP A 167 0.51 -5.47 -12.89
N SER A 168 -0.05 -6.48 -12.22
CA SER A 168 0.60 -7.79 -12.11
C SER A 168 0.86 -8.42 -13.48
N HIS A 169 0.00 -8.18 -14.47
CA HIS A 169 0.17 -8.70 -15.82
C HIS A 169 1.34 -8.08 -16.58
N LEU A 170 1.77 -6.87 -16.20
CA LEU A 170 2.84 -6.13 -16.86
C LEU A 170 4.20 -6.78 -16.59
N PHE A 171 4.50 -7.09 -15.32
CA PHE A 171 5.84 -7.48 -14.91
C PHE A 171 6.01 -8.93 -14.43
N ILE A 172 4.92 -9.69 -14.26
CA ILE A 172 5.04 -11.11 -13.87
C ILE A 172 5.82 -11.95 -14.90
N LYS A 173 5.71 -11.59 -16.19
CA LYS A 173 6.46 -12.24 -17.27
C LYS A 173 7.96 -11.96 -17.14
N GLU A 174 8.32 -10.71 -16.84
CA GLU A 174 9.71 -10.31 -16.69
C GLU A 174 10.35 -10.89 -15.42
N LEU A 175 9.56 -11.07 -14.36
CA LEU A 175 10.02 -11.74 -13.14
C LEU A 175 10.50 -13.18 -13.36
N ARG A 176 9.98 -13.86 -14.41
CA ARG A 176 10.32 -15.25 -14.76
C ARG A 176 11.69 -15.40 -15.43
N PHE A 177 12.25 -14.34 -16.02
CA PHE A 177 13.52 -14.47 -16.77
C PHE A 177 14.73 -14.76 -15.87
N ASP A 178 14.62 -14.52 -14.57
CA ASP A 178 15.63 -14.97 -13.61
C ASP A 178 15.40 -16.42 -13.19
N ALA A 179 16.47 -17.21 -13.06
CA ALA A 179 16.46 -18.63 -12.68
C ALA A 179 15.90 -18.93 -11.26
N SER A 180 15.39 -17.94 -10.54
CA SER A 180 14.87 -18.08 -9.18
C SER A 180 13.38 -18.43 -9.19
N LYS A 181 12.99 -19.39 -8.34
CA LYS A 181 11.59 -19.82 -8.20
C LYS A 181 10.72 -18.67 -7.68
N ILE A 182 9.60 -18.42 -8.36
CA ILE A 182 8.55 -17.51 -7.91
C ILE A 182 7.51 -18.32 -7.13
N ASP A 183 7.18 -17.85 -5.92
CA ASP A 183 6.07 -18.39 -5.13
C ASP A 183 4.81 -17.59 -5.46
N VAL A 184 3.72 -18.26 -5.83
CA VAL A 184 2.47 -17.61 -6.23
C VAL A 184 1.31 -18.13 -5.37
N ILE A 185 0.44 -17.22 -4.94
CA ILE A 185 -0.84 -17.52 -4.29
C ILE A 185 -1.94 -17.18 -5.32
N PRO A 186 -2.46 -18.18 -6.06
CA PRO A 186 -3.50 -17.94 -7.05
C PRO A 186 -4.85 -17.60 -6.39
N ASN A 187 -5.64 -16.78 -7.06
CA ASN A 187 -7.06 -16.55 -6.74
C ASN A 187 -7.94 -17.21 -7.79
N THR A 188 -7.65 -16.94 -9.06
CA THR A 188 -8.23 -17.58 -10.25
C THR A 188 -7.11 -17.95 -11.21
N GLU A 189 -7.44 -18.56 -12.36
CA GLU A 189 -6.44 -18.87 -13.40
C GLU A 189 -5.72 -17.63 -13.94
N GLU A 190 -6.37 -16.47 -13.87
CA GLU A 190 -5.83 -15.20 -14.37
C GLU A 190 -5.36 -14.25 -13.26
N LYS A 191 -5.95 -14.34 -12.06
CA LYS A 191 -5.71 -13.39 -10.97
C LYS A 191 -4.95 -14.03 -9.82
N TYR A 192 -3.96 -13.29 -9.32
CA TYR A 192 -3.14 -13.71 -8.18
C TYR A 192 -3.43 -12.84 -6.96
N ILE A 193 -3.55 -13.47 -5.77
CA ILE A 193 -3.65 -12.76 -4.49
C ILE A 193 -2.32 -12.08 -4.18
N SER A 194 -1.23 -12.83 -4.35
CA SER A 194 0.13 -12.36 -4.15
C SER A 194 1.09 -13.26 -4.90
N PHE A 195 2.21 -12.71 -5.31
CA PHE A 195 3.36 -13.48 -5.75
C PHE A 195 4.59 -12.95 -5.03
N SER A 196 5.61 -13.78 -4.93
CA SER A 196 6.80 -13.48 -4.16
C SER A 196 8.03 -14.07 -4.81
N LYS A 197 9.14 -13.35 -4.68
CA LYS A 197 10.44 -13.77 -5.22
C LYS A 197 11.49 -13.69 -4.13
N ARG A 198 12.33 -14.71 -4.02
CA ARG A 198 13.46 -14.69 -3.09
C ARG A 198 14.65 -14.02 -3.75
N ILE A 199 15.17 -12.99 -3.10
CA ILE A 199 16.36 -12.25 -3.53
C ILE A 199 17.33 -12.23 -2.35
N GLY A 200 18.48 -12.88 -2.52
CA GLY A 200 19.42 -13.10 -1.42
C GLY A 200 18.77 -13.83 -0.24
N GLY A 201 18.91 -13.28 0.96
CA GLY A 201 18.31 -13.79 2.19
C GLY A 201 16.88 -13.32 2.46
N MET A 202 16.30 -12.48 1.59
CA MET A 202 14.98 -11.86 1.78
C MET A 202 13.96 -12.30 0.72
N LYS A 203 12.68 -12.27 1.07
CA LYS A 203 11.56 -12.54 0.17
C LYS A 203 10.82 -11.25 -0.17
N LEU A 204 10.86 -10.82 -1.42
CA LEU A 204 9.96 -9.77 -1.89
C LEU A 204 8.55 -10.34 -2.04
N ARG A 205 7.57 -9.69 -1.44
CA ARG A 205 6.16 -10.10 -1.48
C ARG A 205 5.34 -8.98 -2.12
N PHE A 206 4.82 -9.23 -3.31
CA PHE A 206 3.97 -8.27 -4.00
C PHE A 206 2.54 -8.38 -3.47
N ILE A 207 2.00 -7.25 -3.02
CA ILE A 207 0.71 -7.14 -2.34
C ILE A 207 -0.11 -6.05 -3.02
N ASP A 208 -1.38 -6.35 -3.26
CA ASP A 208 -2.35 -5.37 -3.73
C ASP A 208 -2.89 -4.55 -2.57
N SER A 209 -2.61 -3.24 -2.55
CA SER A 209 -3.14 -2.36 -1.50
C SER A 209 -4.67 -2.22 -1.56
N PHE A 210 -5.29 -2.41 -2.72
CA PHE A 210 -6.75 -2.36 -2.89
C PHE A 210 -7.46 -3.49 -2.14
N LYS A 211 -6.77 -4.61 -1.89
CA LYS A 211 -7.29 -5.72 -1.05
C LYS A 211 -7.35 -5.39 0.43
N PHE A 212 -6.76 -4.28 0.85
CA PHE A 212 -6.87 -3.74 2.20
C PHE A 212 -7.83 -2.56 2.26
N MET A 213 -7.76 -1.68 1.26
CA MET A 213 -8.56 -0.47 1.15
C MET A 213 -9.26 -0.46 -0.22
N SER A 214 -10.47 -1.00 -0.27
CA SER A 214 -11.25 -1.20 -1.49
C SER A 214 -11.91 0.10 -1.98
N SER A 215 -11.11 1.14 -2.17
CA SER A 215 -11.53 2.46 -2.63
C SER A 215 -10.43 3.05 -3.52
N SER A 216 -10.80 3.99 -4.39
CA SER A 216 -9.82 4.67 -5.23
C SER A 216 -8.80 5.45 -4.38
N LEU A 217 -7.58 5.60 -4.88
CA LEU A 217 -6.56 6.44 -4.24
C LEU A 217 -7.04 7.89 -4.06
N ASP A 218 -7.88 8.40 -4.96
CA ASP A 218 -8.47 9.74 -4.85
C ASP A 218 -9.38 9.87 -3.63
N ASP A 219 -10.29 8.90 -3.43
CA ASP A 219 -11.18 8.89 -2.27
C ASP A 219 -10.42 8.69 -0.96
N LEU A 220 -9.40 7.82 -0.96
CA LEU A 220 -8.54 7.59 0.20
C LEU A 220 -7.77 8.86 0.58
N SER A 221 -7.21 9.54 -0.40
CA SER A 221 -6.55 10.83 -0.18
C SER A 221 -7.53 11.91 0.33
N LYS A 222 -8.69 12.05 -0.31
CA LYS A 222 -9.74 13.00 0.12
C LYS A 222 -10.12 12.76 1.57
N ASN A 223 -10.26 11.50 1.99
CA ASN A 223 -10.60 11.16 3.37
C ASN A 223 -9.48 11.53 4.36
N LEU A 224 -8.22 11.38 4.00
CA LEU A 224 -7.09 11.80 4.86
C LEU A 224 -6.95 13.32 4.96
N ARG A 225 -7.23 14.04 3.88
CA ARG A 225 -7.19 15.51 3.83
C ARG A 225 -8.29 16.17 4.67
N LYS A 226 -9.42 15.49 4.87
CA LYS A 226 -10.54 16.00 5.69
C LYS A 226 -10.12 16.12 7.16
N MET A 227 -9.74 17.33 7.56
CA MET A 227 -9.57 17.68 8.96
C MET A 227 -10.95 17.79 9.63
N PRO A 228 -11.15 17.30 10.86
CA PRO A 228 -12.43 17.43 11.56
C PRO A 228 -12.82 18.92 11.68
N GLU A 229 -14.03 19.28 11.23
CA GLU A 229 -14.51 20.69 11.23
C GLU A 229 -14.44 21.34 12.61
N ASN A 230 -14.70 20.54 13.66
CA ASN A 230 -14.61 20.94 15.06
C ASN A 230 -13.18 21.32 15.50
N GLU A 231 -12.15 20.87 14.80
CA GLU A 231 -10.75 21.22 15.11
C GLU A 231 -10.32 22.51 14.41
N LEU A 232 -10.79 22.77 13.19
CA LEU A 232 -10.39 23.96 12.43
C LEU A 232 -11.12 25.23 12.93
N SER A 233 -12.37 25.08 13.35
CA SER A 233 -13.19 26.19 13.87
C SER A 233 -12.67 26.76 15.20
N LYS A 234 -11.94 25.95 16.00
CA LYS A 234 -11.27 26.35 17.25
C LYS A 234 -10.19 27.43 17.05
N TYR A 235 -9.66 27.56 15.84
CA TYR A 235 -8.55 28.48 15.57
C TYR A 235 -9.03 29.76 14.86
N PRO A 236 -8.44 30.93 15.17
CA PRO A 236 -8.70 32.19 14.47
C PRO A 236 -8.43 32.07 12.96
N PRO A 237 -9.22 32.74 12.08
CA PRO A 237 -9.07 32.65 10.63
C PRO A 237 -7.64 32.87 10.12
N LYS A 238 -6.90 33.81 10.73
CA LYS A 238 -5.51 34.14 10.36
C LYS A 238 -4.51 32.98 10.50
N ILE A 239 -4.79 32.00 11.37
CA ILE A 239 -3.89 30.85 11.59
C ILE A 239 -4.45 29.52 11.08
N ARG A 240 -5.69 29.51 10.56
CA ARG A 240 -6.33 28.27 10.07
C ARG A 240 -5.53 27.60 8.96
N GLN A 241 -5.02 28.37 8.02
CA GLN A 241 -4.22 27.84 6.92
C GLN A 241 -2.92 27.18 7.42
N MET A 242 -2.20 27.84 8.34
CA MET A 242 -1.01 27.27 8.97
C MET A 242 -1.32 25.97 9.73
N LYS A 243 -2.44 25.94 10.46
CA LYS A 243 -2.89 24.73 11.18
C LYS A 243 -3.27 23.60 10.22
N TYR A 244 -3.94 23.91 9.13
CA TYR A 244 -4.29 22.93 8.10
C TYR A 244 -3.05 22.37 7.41
N ILE A 245 -2.05 23.19 7.07
CA ILE A 245 -0.77 22.69 6.53
C ILE A 245 -0.05 21.78 7.53
N ASN A 246 -0.02 22.15 8.82
CA ASN A 246 0.53 21.28 9.86
C ASN A 246 -0.25 19.96 10.02
N TYR A 247 -1.58 20.00 9.85
CA TYR A 247 -2.40 18.80 9.80
C TYR A 247 -2.02 17.93 8.61
N LEU A 248 -1.90 18.51 7.40
CA LEU A 248 -1.46 17.80 6.21
C LEU A 248 -0.09 17.16 6.42
N LYS A 249 0.90 17.86 7.00
CA LYS A 249 2.20 17.26 7.35
C LYS A 249 2.10 16.08 8.30
N SER A 250 1.16 16.12 9.24
CA SER A 250 0.98 15.02 10.20
C SER A 250 0.39 13.77 9.55
N LYS A 251 -0.43 13.92 8.50
CA LYS A 251 -1.06 12.83 7.75
C LYS A 251 -0.22 12.36 6.57
N PHE A 252 0.33 13.30 5.82
CA PHE A 252 1.15 13.11 4.64
C PHE A 252 2.62 13.29 4.98
N ARG A 253 3.12 12.44 5.89
CA ARG A 253 4.46 12.53 6.48
C ARG A 253 5.51 12.40 5.40
N GLU A 254 5.40 11.39 4.55
CA GLU A 254 6.39 11.08 3.51
C GLU A 254 6.31 12.09 2.37
N THR A 255 5.09 12.44 1.94
CA THR A 255 4.90 13.45 0.91
C THR A 255 5.48 14.81 1.33
N SER A 256 5.34 15.20 2.61
CA SER A 256 5.87 16.45 3.13
C SER A 256 7.41 16.53 3.17
N LEU A 257 8.11 15.39 3.10
CA LEU A 257 9.58 15.37 3.00
C LEU A 257 10.08 15.73 1.59
N HIS A 258 9.24 15.57 0.58
CA HIS A 258 9.62 15.70 -0.83
C HIS A 258 9.07 16.95 -1.51
N PHE A 259 8.14 17.66 -0.87
CA PHE A 259 7.47 18.82 -1.42
C PHE A 259 7.44 19.97 -0.42
N PRO A 260 7.53 21.23 -0.91
CA PRO A 260 7.49 22.39 -0.04
C PRO A 260 6.08 22.63 0.50
N ASP A 261 6.02 23.24 1.68
CA ASP A 261 4.79 23.43 2.46
C ASP A 261 3.66 24.15 1.71
N ASP A 262 4.03 25.14 0.90
CA ASP A 262 3.10 25.95 0.10
C ASP A 262 2.40 25.14 -1.00
N LYS A 263 2.99 24.01 -1.41
CA LYS A 263 2.45 23.13 -2.45
C LYS A 263 1.75 21.90 -1.90
N LEU A 264 1.83 21.62 -0.60
CA LEU A 264 1.28 20.40 0.01
C LEU A 264 -0.22 20.23 -0.26
N ASP A 265 -1.02 21.29 -0.18
CA ASP A 265 -2.46 21.17 -0.44
C ASP A 265 -2.77 20.79 -1.90
N LEU A 266 -1.92 21.20 -2.85
CA LEU A 266 -2.06 20.82 -4.25
C LEU A 266 -1.70 19.35 -4.47
N ILE A 267 -0.54 18.91 -3.99
CA ILE A 267 0.02 17.58 -4.28
C ILE A 267 -0.52 16.47 -3.38
N THR A 268 -1.22 16.80 -2.29
CA THR A 268 -1.95 15.80 -1.52
C THR A 268 -3.24 15.37 -2.22
N ARG A 269 -3.82 16.21 -3.10
CA ARG A 269 -4.95 15.81 -3.96
C ARG A 269 -4.42 14.89 -5.07
N LYS A 270 -5.20 13.86 -5.45
CA LYS A 270 -4.83 13.00 -6.58
C LYS A 270 -4.71 13.85 -7.86
N GLY A 271 -3.63 13.64 -8.61
CA GLY A 271 -3.41 14.31 -9.88
C GLY A 271 -4.44 13.88 -10.94
N VAL A 272 -4.53 14.67 -12.01
CA VAL A 272 -5.39 14.37 -13.16
C VAL A 272 -4.49 14.05 -14.34
N TYR A 273 -4.61 12.87 -14.92
CA TYR A 273 -3.68 12.41 -15.97
C TYR A 273 -4.41 12.06 -17.27
N PRO A 274 -3.90 12.48 -18.44
CA PRO A 274 -4.57 12.24 -19.72
C PRO A 274 -4.16 10.88 -20.31
N TYR A 275 -4.61 9.77 -19.70
CA TYR A 275 -4.19 8.41 -20.07
C TYR A 275 -4.30 8.10 -21.57
N ASP A 276 -5.48 8.31 -22.17
CA ASP A 276 -5.74 8.01 -23.58
C ASP A 276 -4.97 8.91 -24.57
N TYR A 277 -4.47 10.06 -24.09
CA TYR A 277 -3.66 10.97 -24.88
C TYR A 277 -2.18 10.55 -24.93
N MET A 278 -1.72 9.83 -23.91
CA MET A 278 -0.34 9.37 -23.77
C MET A 278 -0.14 8.06 -24.56
N ASP A 279 -0.23 8.16 -25.89
CA ASP A 279 -0.13 7.02 -26.82
C ASP A 279 1.25 6.89 -27.49
N SER A 280 2.14 7.87 -27.37
CA SER A 280 3.49 7.81 -27.93
C SER A 280 4.53 8.53 -27.06
N LYS A 281 5.81 8.18 -27.24
CA LYS A 281 6.92 8.81 -26.52
C LYS A 281 7.12 10.28 -26.90
N ASP A 282 6.77 10.64 -28.14
CA ASP A 282 6.87 12.02 -28.63
C ASP A 282 5.98 12.97 -27.81
N LYS A 283 4.91 12.46 -27.20
CA LYS A 283 4.03 13.22 -26.30
C LYS A 283 4.77 13.77 -25.09
N TYR A 284 5.78 13.08 -24.58
CA TYR A 284 6.54 13.58 -23.43
C TYR A 284 7.26 14.90 -23.70
N GLU A 285 7.59 15.20 -24.96
CA GLU A 285 8.27 16.44 -25.35
C GLU A 285 7.31 17.62 -25.55
N GLU A 286 5.99 17.40 -25.51
CA GLU A 286 5.01 18.47 -25.66
C GLU A 286 5.07 19.45 -24.48
N THR A 287 5.24 20.74 -24.79
CA THR A 287 5.49 21.80 -23.79
C THR A 287 4.24 22.46 -23.24
N LYS A 288 3.07 21.92 -23.56
CA LYS A 288 1.76 22.46 -23.15
C LYS A 288 0.90 21.34 -22.59
N LEU A 289 0.12 21.67 -21.57
CA LEU A 289 -0.91 20.78 -21.08
C LEU A 289 -1.97 20.56 -22.18
N PRO A 290 -2.42 19.32 -22.43
CA PRO A 290 -3.46 19.04 -23.41
C PRO A 290 -4.77 19.78 -23.10
N PRO A 291 -5.60 20.07 -24.11
CA PRO A 291 -6.93 20.62 -23.87
C PRO A 291 -7.82 19.61 -23.13
N LYS A 292 -8.86 20.11 -22.44
CA LYS A 292 -9.77 19.32 -21.59
C LYS A 292 -10.32 18.07 -22.30
N ASP A 293 -10.63 18.16 -23.59
CA ASP A 293 -11.21 17.07 -24.37
C ASP A 293 -10.26 15.86 -24.50
N LYS A 294 -8.96 16.08 -24.38
CA LYS A 294 -7.93 15.02 -24.44
C LYS A 294 -7.76 14.26 -23.12
N PHE A 295 -8.44 14.69 -22.06
CA PHE A 295 -8.51 13.97 -20.79
C PHE A 295 -9.70 13.00 -20.70
N TYR A 296 -10.46 12.83 -21.79
CA TYR A 296 -11.51 11.82 -21.84
C TYR A 296 -10.93 10.43 -21.57
N ASN A 297 -11.54 9.68 -20.66
CA ASN A 297 -11.15 8.32 -20.34
C ASN A 297 -12.16 7.34 -20.95
N ARG A 298 -11.73 6.56 -21.94
CA ARG A 298 -12.55 5.55 -22.62
C ARG A 298 -12.96 4.38 -21.73
N LEU A 299 -12.18 4.03 -20.71
CA LEU A 299 -12.53 2.93 -19.79
C LEU A 299 -13.78 3.25 -18.97
N ASN A 300 -13.92 4.52 -18.56
CA ASN A 300 -15.02 4.98 -17.72
C ASN A 300 -16.05 5.81 -18.50
N GLU A 301 -15.83 5.99 -19.81
CA GLU A 301 -16.61 6.82 -20.73
C GLU A 301 -16.93 8.22 -20.17
N CYS A 302 -15.96 8.83 -19.49
CA CYS A 302 -16.18 10.08 -18.77
C CYS A 302 -15.14 11.17 -19.13
N HIS A 303 -15.63 12.41 -19.21
CA HIS A 303 -14.79 13.60 -19.26
C HIS A 303 -14.39 14.02 -17.84
N ILE A 304 -13.24 14.66 -17.72
CA ILE A 304 -12.88 15.36 -16.49
C ILE A 304 -13.80 16.56 -16.24
N THR A 305 -14.00 16.89 -14.98
CA THR A 305 -14.73 18.08 -14.54
C THR A 305 -13.91 19.35 -14.78
N ASP A 306 -14.56 20.52 -14.78
CA ASP A 306 -13.85 21.80 -14.89
C ASP A 306 -12.92 22.05 -13.71
N GLU A 307 -13.29 21.59 -12.51
CA GLU A 307 -12.45 21.68 -11.31
C GLU A 307 -11.17 20.87 -11.42
N GLU A 308 -11.24 19.68 -12.01
CA GLU A 308 -10.09 18.81 -12.29
C GLU A 308 -9.15 19.42 -13.33
N ASN A 309 -9.71 19.98 -14.41
CA ASN A 309 -8.92 20.70 -15.40
C ASN A 309 -8.20 21.91 -14.78
N GLN A 310 -8.90 22.72 -13.99
CA GLN A 310 -8.29 23.84 -13.25
C GLN A 310 -7.23 23.36 -12.26
N HIS A 311 -7.42 22.22 -11.62
CA HIS A 311 -6.42 21.62 -10.75
C HIS A 311 -5.15 21.23 -11.52
N ALA A 312 -5.28 20.53 -12.65
CA ALA A 312 -4.16 20.18 -13.52
C ALA A 312 -3.37 21.41 -13.99
N GLN A 313 -4.07 22.47 -14.41
CA GLN A 313 -3.45 23.74 -14.81
C GLN A 313 -2.72 24.44 -13.65
N ARG A 314 -3.28 24.38 -12.43
CA ARG A 314 -2.61 24.92 -11.23
C ARG A 314 -1.35 24.14 -10.90
N VAL A 315 -1.38 22.81 -10.97
CA VAL A 315 -0.19 21.97 -10.76
C VAL A 315 0.88 22.29 -11.79
N TRP A 316 0.51 22.35 -13.08
CA TRP A 316 1.42 22.70 -14.17
C TRP A 316 2.16 24.03 -13.93
N LYS A 317 1.41 25.07 -13.55
CA LYS A 317 1.96 26.39 -13.25
C LYS A 317 2.78 26.41 -11.95
N ALA A 318 2.27 25.81 -10.87
CA ALA A 318 2.91 25.85 -9.56
C ALA A 318 4.27 25.14 -9.53
N PHE A 319 4.45 24.11 -10.36
CA PHE A 319 5.71 23.37 -10.47
C PHE A 319 6.60 23.80 -11.63
N ASN A 320 6.23 24.85 -12.38
CA ASN A 320 6.96 25.34 -13.55
C ASN A 320 7.29 24.23 -14.56
N ILE A 321 6.30 23.37 -14.83
CA ILE A 321 6.47 22.18 -15.66
C ILE A 321 6.74 22.59 -17.11
N LYS A 322 7.79 22.03 -17.71
CA LYS A 322 8.23 22.38 -19.06
C LYS A 322 7.61 21.52 -20.14
N ASN A 323 7.37 20.24 -19.85
CA ASN A 323 6.84 19.28 -20.81
C ASN A 323 5.99 18.18 -20.12
N LEU A 324 5.26 17.40 -20.92
CA LEU A 324 4.42 16.32 -20.40
C LEU A 324 5.23 15.17 -19.76
N GLY A 325 6.51 15.04 -20.13
CA GLY A 325 7.45 14.17 -19.43
C GLY A 325 7.56 14.55 -17.96
N GLU A 326 8.00 15.78 -17.66
CA GLU A 326 8.10 16.28 -16.28
C GLU A 326 6.76 16.22 -15.54
N TYR A 327 5.63 16.40 -16.26
CA TYR A 327 4.29 16.21 -15.69
C TYR A 327 4.02 14.77 -15.26
N THR A 328 4.40 13.81 -16.10
CA THR A 328 4.26 12.37 -15.82
C THR A 328 5.13 11.96 -14.64
N ASP A 329 6.37 12.44 -14.59
CA ASP A 329 7.31 12.14 -13.50
C ASP A 329 6.80 12.69 -12.16
N LEU A 330 6.21 13.89 -12.18
CA LEU A 330 5.56 14.46 -11.00
C LEU A 330 4.32 13.66 -10.60
N TYR A 331 3.47 13.30 -11.56
CA TYR A 331 2.23 12.57 -11.35
C TYR A 331 2.47 11.22 -10.65
N ILE A 332 3.34 10.39 -11.23
CA ILE A 332 3.62 9.06 -10.68
C ILE A 332 4.31 9.14 -9.31
N LYS A 333 5.18 10.15 -9.11
CA LYS A 333 5.82 10.40 -7.82
C LYS A 333 4.79 10.79 -6.76
N THR A 334 3.81 11.63 -7.10
CA THR A 334 2.74 12.01 -6.16
C THR A 334 1.86 10.82 -5.83
N ASP A 335 1.48 9.99 -6.79
CA ASP A 335 0.62 8.83 -6.55
C ASP A 335 1.30 7.80 -5.62
N VAL A 336 2.59 7.52 -5.82
CA VAL A 336 3.39 6.64 -4.94
C VAL A 336 3.49 7.19 -3.51
N LEU A 337 3.73 8.50 -3.36
CA LEU A 337 3.87 9.13 -2.05
C LEU A 337 2.54 9.23 -1.30
N ILE A 338 1.45 9.56 -2.01
CA ILE A 338 0.08 9.52 -1.45
C ILE A 338 -0.26 8.09 -1.02
N LEU A 339 0.00 7.09 -1.85
CA LEU A 339 -0.23 5.68 -1.50
C LEU A 339 0.56 5.27 -0.25
N THR A 340 1.82 5.69 -0.17
CA THR A 340 2.67 5.46 1.02
C THR A 340 2.01 6.05 2.25
N ASP A 341 1.65 7.33 2.23
CA ASP A 341 1.05 8.00 3.37
C ASP A 341 -0.31 7.40 3.77
N VAL A 342 -1.16 7.08 2.78
CA VAL A 342 -2.45 6.43 3.00
C VAL A 342 -2.26 5.10 3.74
N PHE A 343 -1.38 4.25 3.24
CA PHE A 343 -1.19 2.94 3.82
C PHE A 343 -0.47 3.01 5.17
N GLU A 344 0.52 3.89 5.34
CA GLU A 344 1.20 4.05 6.64
C GLU A 344 0.23 4.59 7.72
N ASN A 345 -0.72 5.47 7.37
CA ASN A 345 -1.81 5.84 8.30
C ASN A 345 -2.70 4.64 8.63
N PHE A 346 -3.05 3.82 7.64
CA PHE A 346 -3.81 2.59 7.87
C PHE A 346 -3.07 1.61 8.80
N ARG A 347 -1.76 1.45 8.65
CA ARG A 347 -0.91 0.66 9.56
C ARG A 347 -0.92 1.22 10.98
N ASP A 348 -0.81 2.55 11.13
CA ASP A 348 -0.87 3.20 12.45
C ASP A 348 -2.20 2.96 13.15
N VAL A 349 -3.32 3.04 12.41
CA VAL A 349 -4.65 2.73 12.94
C VAL A 349 -4.75 1.26 13.36
N CYS A 350 -4.31 0.32 12.52
CA CYS A 350 -4.36 -1.11 12.83
C CYS A 350 -3.47 -1.48 14.03
N LEU A 351 -2.28 -0.91 14.12
CA LEU A 351 -1.39 -1.11 15.27
C LEU A 351 -1.94 -0.47 16.55
N LYS A 352 -2.63 0.66 16.46
CA LYS A 352 -3.27 1.29 17.63
C LYS A 352 -4.45 0.45 18.13
N THR A 353 -5.33 0.01 17.23
CA THR A 353 -6.59 -0.67 17.54
C THR A 353 -6.42 -2.17 17.80
N TYR A 354 -5.76 -2.88 16.89
CA TYR A 354 -5.65 -4.35 16.92
C TYR A 354 -4.28 -4.85 17.38
N LYS A 355 -3.28 -3.97 17.50
CA LYS A 355 -1.87 -4.35 17.77
C LYS A 355 -1.32 -5.33 16.73
N LEU A 356 -1.87 -5.30 15.51
CA LEU A 356 -1.48 -6.09 14.35
C LEU A 356 -1.02 -5.14 13.24
N ASP A 357 0.04 -5.52 12.53
CA ASP A 357 0.53 -4.74 11.40
C ASP A 357 0.02 -5.37 10.09
N PRO A 358 -0.72 -4.61 9.26
CA PRO A 358 -1.24 -5.09 7.97
C PRO A 358 -0.18 -5.70 7.05
N ASP A 359 1.09 -5.31 7.17
CA ASP A 359 2.18 -5.78 6.32
C ASP A 359 2.51 -7.26 6.47
N TRP A 360 2.00 -7.92 7.50
CA TRP A 360 2.13 -9.36 7.68
C TRP A 360 1.13 -10.17 6.84
N TYR A 361 0.05 -9.51 6.41
CA TYR A 361 -1.09 -10.12 5.76
C TYR A 361 -1.04 -9.90 4.25
N PHE A 362 -1.84 -10.67 3.52
CA PHE A 362 -2.01 -10.51 2.07
C PHE A 362 -3.27 -9.71 1.72
N THR A 363 -4.27 -9.71 2.59
CA THR A 363 -5.59 -9.09 2.35
C THR A 363 -6.22 -8.61 3.67
N ALA A 364 -7.19 -7.69 3.59
CA ALA A 364 -7.96 -7.25 4.77
C ALA A 364 -8.70 -8.39 5.49
N PRO A 365 -9.38 -9.33 4.80
CA PRO A 365 -10.05 -10.45 5.49
C PRO A 365 -9.11 -11.27 6.38
N GLY A 366 -7.88 -11.52 5.94
CA GLY A 366 -6.88 -12.22 6.76
C GLY A 366 -6.47 -11.42 8.01
N LEU A 367 -6.31 -10.10 7.86
CA LEU A 367 -6.07 -9.20 8.99
C LEU A 367 -7.26 -9.18 9.96
N SER A 368 -8.49 -9.08 9.44
CA SER A 368 -9.71 -9.04 10.24
C SER A 368 -9.94 -10.34 11.00
N TRP A 369 -9.61 -11.49 10.40
CA TRP A 369 -9.70 -12.79 11.04
C TRP A 369 -8.79 -12.88 12.27
N ASP A 370 -7.51 -12.55 12.12
CA ASP A 370 -6.57 -12.55 13.25
C ASP A 370 -6.91 -11.49 14.29
N ALA A 371 -7.41 -10.32 13.87
CA ALA A 371 -7.90 -9.30 14.78
C ALA A 371 -9.08 -9.81 15.62
N MET A 372 -10.03 -10.51 15.01
CA MET A 372 -11.17 -11.14 15.70
C MET A 372 -10.68 -12.16 16.74
N LEU A 373 -9.80 -13.08 16.34
CA LEU A 373 -9.23 -14.09 17.25
C LEU A 373 -8.54 -13.44 18.46
N LYS A 374 -7.72 -12.41 18.19
CA LYS A 374 -6.98 -11.69 19.23
C LYS A 374 -7.89 -10.89 20.17
N MET A 375 -8.96 -10.28 19.66
CA MET A 375 -9.86 -9.47 20.48
C MET A 375 -10.82 -10.33 21.32
N THR A 376 -11.21 -11.49 20.82
CA THR A 376 -12.17 -12.39 21.48
C THR A 376 -11.50 -13.41 22.38
N ASN A 377 -10.20 -13.71 22.17
CA ASN A 377 -9.47 -14.82 22.81
C ASN A 377 -10.19 -16.18 22.67
N VAL A 378 -11.02 -16.34 21.64
CA VAL A 378 -11.72 -17.59 21.35
C VAL A 378 -10.76 -18.56 20.67
N ASN A 379 -10.69 -19.78 21.18
CA ASN A 379 -10.08 -20.90 20.48
C ASN A 379 -11.16 -21.55 19.60
N LEU A 380 -10.90 -21.62 18.30
CA LEU A 380 -11.82 -22.28 17.37
C LEU A 380 -11.56 -23.77 17.39
N ASP A 381 -12.61 -24.55 17.66
CA ASP A 381 -12.58 -25.99 17.52
C ASP A 381 -12.73 -26.39 16.04
N LEU A 382 -12.09 -27.50 15.66
CA LEU A 382 -12.25 -28.08 14.34
C LEU A 382 -13.63 -28.72 14.23
N LEU A 383 -14.27 -28.55 13.07
CA LEU A 383 -15.53 -29.23 12.75
C LEU A 383 -15.20 -30.66 12.33
N ASP A 384 -15.25 -31.57 13.29
CA ASP A 384 -14.90 -32.98 13.06
C ASP A 384 -16.10 -33.82 12.58
N ASP A 385 -17.33 -33.30 12.72
CA ASP A 385 -18.57 -33.96 12.32
C ASP A 385 -19.09 -33.43 10.96
N TYR A 386 -19.32 -34.36 10.03
CA TYR A 386 -19.88 -34.09 8.71
C TYR A 386 -21.28 -33.44 8.77
N ASP A 387 -22.11 -33.83 9.75
CA ASP A 387 -23.46 -33.28 9.87
C ASP A 387 -23.43 -31.80 10.31
N MET A 388 -22.46 -31.41 11.14
CA MET A 388 -22.24 -30.01 11.51
C MET A 388 -21.84 -29.15 10.30
N ILE A 389 -20.99 -29.69 9.43
CA ILE A 389 -20.58 -29.02 8.18
C ILE A 389 -21.80 -28.83 7.27
N LEU A 390 -22.58 -29.90 7.04
CA LEU A 390 -23.80 -29.84 6.23
C LEU A 390 -24.83 -28.86 6.81
N MET A 391 -24.97 -28.79 8.13
CA MET A 391 -25.86 -27.84 8.79
C MET A 391 -25.45 -26.39 8.48
N LEU A 392 -24.14 -26.09 8.59
CA LEU A 392 -23.61 -24.77 8.29
C LEU A 392 -23.77 -24.41 6.81
N GLU A 393 -23.39 -25.30 5.90
CA GLU A 393 -23.55 -25.09 4.45
C GLU A 393 -25.00 -24.84 4.06
N LYS A 394 -25.94 -25.62 4.60
CA LYS A 394 -27.39 -25.42 4.38
C LYS A 394 -27.90 -24.12 4.99
N GLY A 395 -27.22 -23.58 6.00
CA GLY A 395 -27.56 -22.32 6.67
C GLY A 395 -26.99 -21.07 6.00
N LEU A 396 -25.97 -21.18 5.14
CA LEU A 396 -25.37 -20.05 4.44
C LEU A 396 -26.41 -19.39 3.52
N ARG A 397 -26.64 -18.09 3.73
CA ARG A 397 -27.49 -17.24 2.89
C ARG A 397 -26.69 -16.00 2.50
N GLY A 398 -26.82 -15.57 1.25
CA GLY A 398 -26.27 -14.29 0.79
C GLY A 398 -27.12 -13.10 1.25
N GLY A 399 -26.74 -11.90 0.82
CA GLY A 399 -27.56 -10.70 1.00
C GLY A 399 -28.89 -10.83 0.27
N VAL A 400 -29.97 -10.37 0.92
CA VAL A 400 -31.30 -10.33 0.30
C VAL A 400 -31.29 -9.28 -0.81
N HIS A 401 -31.47 -9.70 -2.05
CA HIS A 401 -31.66 -8.82 -3.19
C HIS A 401 -33.08 -8.98 -3.70
N ASN A 402 -33.93 -7.97 -3.45
CA ASN A 402 -35.30 -7.92 -3.94
C ASN A 402 -35.41 -6.83 -5.00
N VAL A 403 -35.97 -7.17 -6.16
CA VAL A 403 -36.38 -6.20 -7.18
C VAL A 403 -37.88 -5.98 -7.00
N VAL A 404 -38.27 -4.79 -6.56
CA VAL A 404 -39.68 -4.39 -6.51
C VAL A 404 -40.04 -3.86 -7.89
N ILE A 405 -40.84 -4.61 -8.64
CA ILE A 405 -41.41 -4.14 -9.90
C ILE A 405 -42.68 -3.38 -9.56
N ASP A 406 -42.65 -2.07 -9.75
CA ASP A 406 -43.82 -1.22 -9.63
C ASP A 406 -44.72 -1.42 -10.85
N MET A 407 -45.78 -2.22 -10.69
CA MET A 407 -46.68 -2.63 -11.78
C MET A 407 -47.63 -1.50 -12.24
N GLU A 408 -47.62 -0.32 -11.62
CA GLU A 408 -48.55 0.77 -11.99
C GLU A 408 -48.21 1.51 -13.29
N LYS A 409 -47.07 1.25 -13.95
CA LYS A 409 -46.68 1.93 -15.20
C LYS A 409 -46.82 1.12 -16.50
N GLN A 410 -47.22 -0.15 -16.45
CA GLN A 410 -47.35 -0.97 -17.66
C GLN A 410 -48.75 -1.04 -18.29
N ILE A 411 -49.77 -0.40 -17.70
CA ILE A 411 -51.17 -0.51 -18.20
C ILE A 411 -51.57 0.59 -19.21
N ILE A 412 -50.70 1.54 -19.57
CA ILE A 412 -51.11 2.69 -20.43
C ILE A 412 -50.84 2.53 -21.94
N ASN A 413 -50.19 1.47 -22.42
CA ASN A 413 -49.96 1.30 -23.88
C ASN A 413 -50.22 -0.12 -24.39
N ILE A 414 -51.47 -0.58 -24.28
CA ILE A 414 -52.07 -1.61 -25.15
C ILE A 414 -53.35 -0.99 -25.72
#